data_AF-A0A432U0U8-F1
#
_entry.id   AF-A0A432U0U8-F1
#
_cell.length_a   1.000
_cell.length_b   1.000
_cell.length_c   1.000
_cell.angle_alpha   90.00
_cell.angle_beta   90.00
_cell.angle_gamma   90.00
#
_symmetry.space_group_name_H-M   'P 1'
#
loop_
_entity.id
_entity.type
_entity.pdbx_description
1 polymer ?
#
loop_
_entity_poly.entity_id
_entity_poly.type
_entity_poly.pdbx_seq_one_letter_code
_entity_poly.pdbx_strand_id
1 'polypeptide(L)' 'MFYDLISTYGLLYISEITHKRIDNVEDYINEGDEIDVKVLAVDKGRVKLSRKILLDK' A
#
# COMPACT_ATOMS: atom_id res chain seq x y z
N MET A 1 -3.55 19.31 10.83
CA MET A 1 -3.28 18.40 11.97
C MET A 1 -3.83 17.04 11.56
N PHE A 2 -2.97 16.16 11.05
CA PHE A 2 -3.36 14.81 10.66
C PHE A 2 -3.34 13.95 11.93
N TYR A 3 -4.47 13.35 12.26
CA TYR A 3 -4.62 12.51 13.44
C TYR A 3 -4.49 11.07 12.98
N ASP A 4 -3.38 10.41 13.31
CA ASP A 4 -3.15 9.01 13.01
C ASP A 4 -4.00 8.17 13.97
N LEU A 5 -5.22 7.84 13.53
CA LEU A 5 -6.32 7.37 14.39
C LEU A 5 -6.55 5.86 14.29
N ILE A 6 -5.60 5.11 13.75
CA ILE A 6 -5.82 3.70 13.44
C ILE A 6 -4.65 2.85 13.92
N SER A 7 -4.79 2.22 15.10
CA SER A 7 -3.94 1.10 15.53
C SER A 7 -4.25 -0.18 14.75
N THR A 8 -4.24 -0.12 13.41
CA THR A 8 -4.45 -1.25 12.50
C THR A 8 -3.23 -1.40 11.61
N TYR A 9 -2.74 -2.63 11.51
CA TYR A 9 -1.71 -2.98 10.55
C TYR A 9 -2.31 -3.05 9.14
N GLY A 10 -1.87 -2.12 8.28
CA GLY A 10 -2.17 -2.15 6.85
C GLY A 10 -1.28 -3.17 6.14
N LEU A 11 -1.87 -3.99 5.26
CA LEU A 11 -1.13 -4.94 4.44
C LEU A 11 -1.21 -4.52 2.98
N LEU A 12 -0.06 -4.17 2.40
CA LEU A 12 0.10 -3.95 0.96
C LEU A 12 0.66 -5.24 0.35
N TYR A 13 -0.14 -5.91 -0.48
CA TYR A 13 0.33 -7.10 -1.20
C TYR A 13 1.25 -6.69 -2.35
N ILE A 14 2.29 -7.49 -2.64
CA ILE A 14 3.24 -7.25 -3.74
C ILE A 14 2.51 -7.07 -5.07
N SER A 15 1.49 -7.89 -5.34
CA SER A 15 0.65 -7.79 -6.55
C SER A 15 -0.16 -6.49 -6.65
N GLU A 16 -0.22 -5.70 -5.58
CA GLU A 16 -0.92 -4.42 -5.50
C GLU A 16 0.03 -3.21 -5.55
N ILE A 17 1.35 -3.41 -5.72
CA ILE A 17 2.34 -2.33 -5.81
C ILE A 17 2.32 -1.66 -7.19
N THR A 18 2.35 -2.45 -8.27
CA THR A 18 2.38 -1.95 -9.66
C THR A 18 1.66 -2.89 -10.62
N HIS A 19 1.39 -2.43 -11.84
CA HIS A 19 0.84 -3.24 -12.94
C HIS A 19 1.89 -4.15 -13.60
N LYS A 20 3.17 -3.91 -13.35
CA LYS A 20 4.28 -4.68 -13.91
C LYS A 20 4.62 -5.89 -13.04
N ARG A 21 5.32 -6.87 -13.64
CA ARG A 21 5.96 -7.93 -12.85
C ARG A 21 7.06 -7.29 -12.01
N ILE A 22 7.10 -7.65 -10.73
CA ILE A 22 8.07 -7.17 -9.77
C ILE A 22 9.12 -8.25 -9.62
N ASP A 23 10.36 -7.93 -9.97
CA ASP A 23 11.53 -8.78 -9.73
C ASP A 23 12.12 -8.49 -8.35
N ASN A 24 12.27 -7.20 -7.97
CA ASN A 24 12.64 -6.78 -6.62
C ASN A 24 11.67 -5.73 -6.09
N VAL A 25 11.31 -5.83 -4.81
CA VAL A 25 10.38 -4.89 -4.15
C VAL A 25 11.03 -3.54 -3.86
N GLU A 26 12.34 -3.56 -3.57
CA GLU A 26 13.14 -2.36 -3.24
C GLU A 26 13.23 -1.37 -4.41
N ASP A 27 13.05 -1.83 -5.65
CA ASP A 27 12.95 -0.96 -6.84
C ASP A 27 11.71 -0.04 -6.80
N TYR A 28 10.72 -0.36 -5.95
CA TYR A 28 9.45 0.35 -5.87
C TYR A 28 9.22 1.01 -4.52
N ILE A 29 9.66 0.40 -3.42
CA ILE A 29 9.39 0.85 -2.05
C ILE A 29 10.60 0.56 -1.19
N ASN A 30 11.08 1.56 -0.46
CA ASN A 30 12.15 1.44 0.52
C ASN A 30 11.65 1.72 1.94
N GLU A 31 12.38 1.26 2.94
CA GLU A 31 12.10 1.59 4.33
C GLU A 31 12.19 3.10 4.55
N GLY A 32 11.13 3.70 5.10
CA GLY A 32 11.04 5.14 5.31
C GLY A 32 10.38 5.93 4.17
N ASP A 33 10.02 5.28 3.06
CA ASP A 33 9.26 5.93 1.99
C ASP A 33 7.81 6.20 2.42
N GLU A 34 7.38 7.45 2.27
CA GLU A 34 5.98 7.82 2.33
C GLU A 34 5.33 7.55 0.97
N ILE A 35 4.39 6.61 0.92
CA ILE A 35 3.70 6.23 -0.31
C ILE A 35 2.19 6.41 -0.21
N ASP A 36 1.60 6.93 -1.28
CA ASP A 36 0.15 6.96 -1.42
C ASP A 36 -0.39 5.58 -1.75
N VAL A 37 -1.43 5.18 -1.03
CA VAL A 37 -2.13 3.91 -1.21
C VAL A 37 -3.63 4.11 -1.11
N LYS A 38 -4.38 3.32 -1.88
CA LYS A 38 -5.83 3.27 -1.81
C LYS A 38 -6.28 2.13 -0.90
N VAL A 39 -7.19 2.44 0.02
CA VAL A 39 -7.86 1.42 0.83
C VAL A 39 -8.86 0.64 -0.04
N LEU A 40 -8.69 -0.68 -0.08
CA LEU A 40 -9.58 -1.59 -0.80
C LEU A 40 -10.68 -2.14 0.08
N ALA A 41 -10.33 -2.56 1.29
CA ALA A 41 -11.26 -3.14 2.24
C ALA A 41 -10.71 -3.04 3.66
N VAL A 42 -11.61 -3.02 4.64
CA VAL A 42 -11.28 -3.05 6.06
C VAL A 42 -12.04 -4.22 6.69
N ASP A 43 -11.32 -5.17 7.30
CA ASP A 43 -11.91 -6.31 7.99
C ASP A 43 -11.24 -6.52 9.34
N LYS A 44 -12.03 -6.47 10.42
CA LYS A 44 -11.62 -6.83 11.80
C LYS A 44 -10.21 -6.35 12.21
N GLY A 45 -9.87 -5.10 11.91
CA GLY A 45 -8.56 -4.52 12.27
C GLY A 45 -7.42 -4.86 11.31
N ARG A 46 -7.74 -5.25 10.07
CA ARG A 46 -6.80 -5.35 8.94
C ARG A 46 -7.30 -4.49 7.80
N VAL A 47 -6.40 -3.67 7.24
CA VAL A 47 -6.71 -2.84 6.08
C VAL A 47 -5.98 -3.39 4.87
N LYS A 48 -6.72 -3.72 3.82
CA LYS A 48 -6.15 -4.08 2.52
C LYS A 48 -5.84 -2.82 1.73
N LEU A 49 -4.60 -2.70 1.27
CA LEU A 49 -4.09 -1.52 0.58
C LEU A 49 -3.68 -1.87 -0.86
N SER A 50 -3.77 -0.88 -1.75
CA SER A 50 -3.31 -1.00 -3.13
C SER A 50 -2.73 0.29 -3.66
N ARG A 51 -1.52 0.23 -4.21
CA ARG A 51 -0.80 1.36 -4.82
C ARG A 51 -1.06 1.43 -6.32
N LYS A 52 -1.12 0.29 -7.00
CA LYS A 52 -1.26 0.25 -8.47
C LYS A 52 -2.52 0.95 -9.00
N ILE A 53 -3.59 1.02 -8.20
CA ILE A 53 -4.83 1.71 -8.60
C ILE A 53 -4.62 3.22 -8.73
N LEU A 54 -3.61 3.77 -8.06
CA LEU A 54 -3.24 5.17 -8.15
C LEU A 54 -2.24 5.46 -9.27
N LEU A 55 -1.63 4.41 -9.85
CA LEU A 55 -0.69 4.55 -10.97
C LEU A 55 -1.48 4.59 -12.28
N ASP A 56 -1.18 5.58 -13.12
CA ASP A 56 -1.70 5.62 -14.49
C ASP A 56 -1.09 4.46 -15.31
N LYS A 57 -1.88 3.91 -16.25
CA LYS A 57 -1.56 2.65 -16.95
C LYS A 57 -0.44 2.78 -17.98
#